data_AF-A0A218ZMP0-F1
#
_entry.id   AF-A0A218ZMP0-F1
#
_cell.length_a   1.000
_cell.length_b   1.000
_cell.length_c   1.000
_cell.angle_alpha   90.00
_cell.angle_beta   90.00
_cell.angle_gamma   90.00
#
_symmetry.space_group_name_H-M   'P 1'
#
loop_
_entity.id
_entity.type
_entity.pdbx_description
1 polymer ?
#
loop_
_entity_poly.entity_id
_entity_poly.type
_entity_poly.pdbx_seq_one_letter_code
_entity_poly.pdbx_strand_id
1 'polypeptide(L)'
;MVERIAFKGMLPAEAAGIDAAQYSKLIKSRQRRWLKRNSLQLRELNEKIEHAKASGSTSPIKTRTREALIMPSWVGLSFDIYNGKEYQHVEIQPAMLGHRLGEFVYSTRRVQHSAPGIKATRGSKFLSQK
;
A
#
# COMPACT_ATOMS: atom_id res chain seq x y z
N MET A 1 22.85 -7.96 17.50
CA MET A 1 21.74 -7.24 16.82
C MET A 1 20.92 -8.32 16.14
N VAL A 2 19.65 -8.52 16.52
CA VAL A 2 18.83 -9.62 15.97
C VAL A 2 18.15 -9.12 14.70
N GLU A 3 18.48 -9.71 13.56
CA GLU A 3 17.80 -9.42 12.30
C GLU A 3 16.38 -9.97 12.37
N ARG A 4 15.39 -9.08 12.23
CA ARG A 4 13.99 -9.47 12.25
C ARG A 4 13.63 -10.10 10.91
N ILE A 5 12.92 -11.22 10.98
CA ILE A 5 12.36 -11.91 9.81
C ILE A 5 11.47 -10.93 9.04
N ALA A 6 11.71 -10.80 7.74
CA ALA A 6 10.98 -9.87 6.88
C ALA A 6 9.75 -10.53 6.25
N PHE A 7 9.91 -11.71 5.65
CA PHE A 7 8.85 -12.34 4.87
C PHE A 7 8.91 -13.86 4.95
N LYS A 8 7.88 -14.50 5.51
CA LYS A 8 7.72 -15.97 5.53
C LYS A 8 8.96 -16.76 5.98
N GLY A 9 9.68 -16.27 6.99
CA GLY A 9 10.89 -16.91 7.51
C GLY A 9 12.19 -16.45 6.87
N MET A 10 12.14 -15.61 5.83
CA MET A 10 13.30 -15.08 5.13
C MET A 10 13.81 -13.79 5.75
N LEU A 11 15.13 -13.61 5.65
CA LEU A 11 15.79 -12.38 6.04
C LEU A 11 15.51 -11.25 5.02
N PRO A 12 15.66 -9.98 5.42
CA PRO A 12 15.43 -8.83 4.53
C PRO A 12 16.18 -8.88 3.19
N ALA A 13 17.45 -9.31 3.22
CA ALA A 13 18.29 -9.40 2.02
C ALA A 13 17.82 -10.50 1.06
N GLU A 14 17.48 -11.67 1.61
CA GLU A 14 16.97 -12.80 0.85
C GLU A 14 15.62 -12.48 0.20
N ALA A 15 14.76 -11.76 0.94
CA ALA A 15 13.42 -11.40 0.49
C ALA A 15 13.43 -10.47 -0.73
N ALA A 16 14.44 -9.61 -0.87
CA ALA A 16 14.58 -8.71 -2.03
C ALA A 16 15.05 -9.43 -3.30
N GLY A 17 15.81 -10.53 -3.14
CA GLY A 17 16.39 -11.30 -4.25
C GLY A 17 15.50 -12.39 -4.84
N ILE A 18 14.27 -12.56 -4.33
CA ILE A 18 13.37 -13.63 -4.78
C ILE A 18 12.90 -13.36 -6.21
N ASP A 19 13.00 -14.37 -7.07
CA ASP A 19 12.43 -14.32 -8.41
C ASP A 19 10.89 -14.24 -8.40
N ALA A 20 10.31 -13.55 -9.38
CA ALA A 20 8.87 -13.33 -9.48
C ALA A 20 8.06 -14.65 -9.54
N ALA A 21 8.61 -15.70 -10.17
CA ALA A 21 7.93 -16.99 -10.27
C ALA A 21 7.90 -17.72 -8.91
N GLN A 22 8.98 -17.64 -8.15
CA GLN A 22 9.07 -18.19 -6.80
C GLN A 22 8.15 -17.41 -5.84
N TYR A 23 8.18 -16.09 -5.92
CA TYR A 23 7.34 -15.20 -5.13
C TYR A 23 5.84 -15.48 -5.31
N SER A 24 5.40 -15.75 -6.55
CA SER A 24 4.01 -16.10 -6.87
C SER A 24 3.50 -17.36 -6.15
N LYS A 25 4.39 -18.31 -5.83
CA LYS A 25 4.06 -19.52 -5.05
C LYS A 25 3.94 -19.22 -3.56
N LEU A 26 4.68 -18.23 -3.07
CA LEU A 26 4.71 -17.84 -1.66
C LEU A 26 3.55 -16.94 -1.27
N ILE A 27 3.00 -16.12 -2.16
CA ILE A 27 1.89 -15.21 -1.83
C ILE A 27 0.52 -15.92 -1.66
N LYS A 28 -0.42 -15.23 -1.01
CA LYS A 28 -1.81 -15.69 -0.82
C LYS A 28 -2.57 -15.79 -2.16
N SER A 29 -3.64 -16.59 -2.19
CA SER A 29 -4.41 -16.90 -3.41
C SER A 29 -4.94 -15.68 -4.17
N ARG A 30 -5.41 -14.63 -3.46
CA ARG A 30 -5.94 -13.39 -4.08
C ARG A 30 -4.84 -12.65 -4.85
N GLN A 31 -3.68 -12.49 -4.22
CA GLN A 31 -2.49 -11.84 -4.78
C GLN A 31 -1.99 -12.58 -6.01
N ARG A 32 -1.89 -13.92 -5.91
CA ARG A 32 -1.50 -14.79 -7.03
C ARG A 32 -2.46 -14.69 -8.21
N ARG A 33 -3.77 -14.68 -7.96
CA ARG A 33 -4.80 -14.51 -8.99
C ARG A 33 -4.70 -13.15 -9.68
N TRP A 34 -4.43 -12.09 -8.92
CA TRP A 34 -4.29 -10.74 -9.46
C TRP A 34 -3.05 -10.63 -10.36
N LEU A 35 -1.89 -11.15 -9.92
CA LEU A 35 -0.67 -11.16 -10.71
C LEU A 35 -0.84 -11.94 -12.03
N LYS A 36 -1.50 -13.10 -11.98
CA LYS A 36 -1.79 -13.92 -13.18
C LYS A 36 -2.71 -13.21 -14.19
N ARG A 37 -3.60 -12.34 -13.72
CA ARG A 37 -4.52 -11.59 -14.60
C ARG A 37 -3.83 -10.45 -15.34
N ASN A 38 -2.68 -9.99 -14.85
CA ASN A 38 -1.82 -8.97 -15.46
C ASN A 38 -2.59 -7.82 -16.14
N SER A 39 -3.23 -6.97 -15.34
CA SER A 39 -4.05 -5.88 -15.87
C SER A 39 -3.21 -4.80 -16.55
N LEU A 40 -3.84 -4.01 -17.45
CA LEU A 40 -3.18 -2.89 -18.13
C LEU A 40 -2.53 -1.91 -17.14
N GLN A 41 -3.21 -1.60 -16.03
CA GLN A 41 -2.69 -0.67 -15.02
C GLN A 41 -1.43 -1.20 -14.31
N LEU A 42 -1.25 -2.52 -14.25
CA LEU A 42 -0.02 -3.13 -13.71
C LEU A 42 1.12 -3.00 -14.72
N ARG A 43 0.85 -3.19 -16.01
CA ARG A 43 1.86 -3.05 -17.08
C ARG A 43 2.39 -1.61 -17.14
N GLU A 44 1.49 -0.63 -17.17
CA GLU A 44 1.85 0.79 -17.13
C GLU A 44 2.65 1.17 -15.90
N LEU A 45 2.33 0.57 -14.74
CA LEU A 45 3.09 0.81 -13.51
C LEU A 45 4.49 0.18 -13.60
N ASN A 46 4.61 -1.03 -14.13
CA ASN A 46 5.89 -1.71 -14.30
C ASN A 46 6.81 -0.92 -15.25
N GLU A 47 6.28 -0.44 -16.38
CA GLU A 47 7.05 0.40 -17.32
C GLU A 47 7.58 1.67 -16.65
N LYS A 48 6.76 2.34 -15.82
CA LYS A 48 7.21 3.49 -15.02
C LYS A 48 8.30 3.14 -14.02
N ILE A 49 8.20 1.97 -13.39
CA ILE A 49 9.20 1.50 -12.43
C ILE A 49 10.51 1.14 -13.14
N GLU A 50 10.45 0.48 -14.29
CA GLU A 50 11.64 0.17 -15.10
C GLU A 50 12.34 1.43 -15.58
N HIS A 51 11.59 2.43 -16.05
CA HIS A 51 12.14 3.73 -16.41
C HIS A 51 12.78 4.44 -15.21
N ALA A 52 12.12 4.42 -14.05
CA ALA A 52 12.66 5.01 -12.84
C ALA A 52 13.98 4.34 -12.42
N LYS A 53 14.05 3.00 -12.47
CA LYS A 53 15.28 2.23 -12.21
C LYS A 53 16.39 2.56 -13.20
N ALA A 54 16.07 2.63 -14.50
CA ALA A 54 17.03 2.96 -15.55
C ALA A 54 17.60 4.37 -15.40
N SER A 55 16.77 5.32 -14.97
CA SER A 55 17.18 6.71 -14.77
C SER A 55 18.09 6.91 -13.54
N GLY A 56 18.16 5.95 -12.62
CA GLY A 56 18.89 6.07 -11.35
C GLY A 56 18.39 7.18 -10.42
N SER A 57 17.29 7.87 -10.78
CA SER A 57 16.75 8.96 -9.98
C SER A 57 16.09 8.43 -8.71
N THR A 58 16.38 9.06 -7.58
CA THR A 58 15.73 8.81 -6.28
C THR A 58 14.34 9.44 -6.20
N SER A 59 13.81 9.93 -7.32
CA SER A 59 12.49 10.57 -7.36
C SER A 59 11.38 9.55 -7.06
N PRO A 60 10.40 9.90 -6.21
CA PRO A 60 9.32 9.01 -5.87
C PRO A 60 8.40 8.74 -7.08
N ILE A 61 7.99 7.48 -7.21
CA ILE A 61 7.17 7.02 -8.34
C ILE A 61 5.70 7.34 -8.04
N LYS A 62 5.12 8.26 -8.80
CA LYS A 62 3.70 8.64 -8.67
C LYS A 62 2.77 7.59 -9.27
N THR A 63 1.85 7.08 -8.47
CA THR A 63 0.89 6.05 -8.89
C THR A 63 -0.52 6.29 -8.36
N ARG A 64 -1.50 6.01 -9.22
CA ARG A 64 -2.93 5.90 -8.85
C ARG A 64 -3.36 4.45 -8.67
N THR A 65 -2.52 3.49 -9.05
CA THR A 65 -2.84 2.06 -9.04
C THR A 65 -2.68 1.50 -7.63
N ARG A 66 -3.71 1.68 -6.79
CA ARG A 66 -3.74 1.21 -5.40
C ARG A 66 -3.82 -0.32 -5.26
N GLU A 67 -4.28 -1.01 -6.29
CA GLU A 67 -4.42 -2.47 -6.24
C GLU A 67 -3.12 -3.23 -6.48
N ALA A 68 -2.05 -2.52 -6.87
CA ALA A 68 -0.78 -3.14 -7.23
C ALA A 68 -0.17 -3.89 -6.04
N LEU A 69 0.23 -5.13 -6.29
CA LEU A 69 0.90 -6.00 -5.33
C LEU A 69 2.38 -5.61 -5.24
N ILE A 70 2.89 -5.42 -4.03
CA ILE A 70 4.31 -5.11 -3.82
C ILE A 70 5.16 -6.31 -4.26
N MET A 71 6.08 -6.05 -5.20
CA MET A 71 7.03 -7.03 -5.71
C MET A 71 8.37 -6.96 -4.95
N PRO A 72 9.12 -8.08 -4.85
CA PRO A 72 10.48 -8.10 -4.28
C PRO A 72 11.41 -7.05 -4.88
N SER A 73 11.30 -6.83 -6.20
CA SER A 73 12.13 -5.88 -6.94
C SER A 73 11.84 -4.41 -6.63
N TRP A 74 10.81 -4.10 -5.85
CA TRP A 74 10.44 -2.73 -5.49
C TRP A 74 10.92 -2.33 -4.09
N VAL A 75 11.50 -3.26 -3.33
CA VAL A 75 12.06 -2.98 -2.02
C VAL A 75 13.14 -1.89 -2.13
N GLY A 76 13.05 -0.87 -1.28
CA GLY A 76 13.94 0.30 -1.32
C GLY A 76 13.53 1.38 -2.33
N LEU A 77 12.46 1.20 -3.09
CA LEU A 77 11.87 2.27 -3.90
C LEU A 77 10.84 3.06 -3.10
N SER A 78 10.75 4.35 -3.41
CA SER A 78 9.76 5.26 -2.85
C SER A 78 8.60 5.47 -3.82
N PHE A 79 7.37 5.38 -3.31
CA PHE A 79 6.14 5.57 -4.08
C PHE A 79 5.31 6.71 -3.51
N ASP A 80 4.76 7.51 -4.41
CA ASP A 80 3.75 8.51 -4.12
C ASP A 80 2.39 7.93 -4.55
N ILE A 81 1.58 7.51 -3.58
CA ILE A 81 0.33 6.79 -3.82
C ILE A 81 -0.85 7.73 -3.66
N TYR A 82 -1.72 7.78 -4.67
CA TYR A 82 -2.90 8.65 -4.65
C TYR A 82 -3.95 8.15 -3.65
N ASN A 83 -4.33 9.03 -2.73
CA ASN A 83 -5.30 8.71 -1.70
C ASN A 83 -6.77 9.00 -2.10
N GLY A 84 -6.97 9.85 -3.11
CA GLY A 84 -8.28 10.39 -3.47
C GLY A 84 -8.30 11.93 -3.52
N LYS A 85 -7.31 12.57 -2.90
CA LYS A 85 -7.10 14.02 -2.91
C LYS A 85 -5.63 14.38 -3.16
N GLU A 86 -4.74 13.76 -2.40
CA GLU A 86 -3.29 14.01 -2.45
C GLU A 86 -2.51 12.71 -2.63
N TYR A 87 -1.23 12.84 -2.99
CA TYR A 87 -0.30 11.73 -3.05
C TYR A 87 0.42 11.61 -1.72
N GLN A 88 0.35 10.43 -1.11
CA GLN A 88 1.05 10.12 0.12
C GLN A 88 2.32 9.35 -0.18
N HIS A 89 3.42 9.80 0.41
CA HIS A 89 4.74 9.20 0.23
C HIS A 89 4.90 7.95 1.10
N VAL A 90 5.35 6.85 0.49
CA VAL A 90 5.58 5.56 1.15
C VAL A 90 6.86 4.93 0.61
N GLU A 91 7.80 4.65 1.49
CA GLU A 91 9.00 3.85 1.19
C GLU A 91 8.72 2.36 1.42
N ILE A 92 9.05 1.52 0.44
CA ILE A 92 8.73 0.08 0.52
C ILE A 92 9.78 -0.67 1.33
N GLN A 93 9.31 -1.25 2.44
CA GLN A 93 10.11 -2.14 3.28
C GLN A 93 9.89 -3.62 2.91
N PRO A 94 10.87 -4.51 3.16
CA PRO A 94 10.74 -5.95 2.93
C PRO A 94 9.54 -6.61 3.64
N ALA A 95 9.15 -6.10 4.81
CA ALA A 95 7.99 -6.61 5.55
C ALA A 95 6.64 -6.35 4.86
N MET A 96 6.61 -5.47 3.86
CA MET A 96 5.41 -5.11 3.09
C MET A 96 5.14 -6.08 1.93
N LEU A 97 6.02 -7.05 1.69
CA LEU A 97 5.83 -8.06 0.65
C LEU A 97 4.54 -8.86 0.90
N GLY A 98 3.77 -9.06 -0.16
CA GLY A 98 2.49 -9.75 -0.17
C GLY A 98 1.29 -8.84 0.08
N HIS A 99 1.51 -7.57 0.39
CA HIS A 99 0.48 -6.54 0.55
C HIS A 99 0.29 -5.71 -0.71
N ARG A 100 -0.85 -5.02 -0.81
CA ARG A 100 -1.12 -4.07 -1.89
C ARG A 100 -0.67 -2.66 -1.49
N LEU A 101 -0.25 -1.85 -2.46
CA LEU A 101 0.16 -0.45 -2.24
C LEU A 101 -0.92 0.36 -1.51
N GLY A 102 -2.19 0.16 -1.87
CA GLY A 102 -3.31 0.88 -1.28
C GLY A 102 -3.58 0.60 0.20
N GLU A 103 -3.00 -0.46 0.78
CA GLU A 103 -3.12 -0.78 2.21
C GLU A 103 -2.33 0.18 3.10
N PHE A 104 -1.28 0.80 2.55
CA PHE A 104 -0.39 1.70 3.28
C PHE A 104 -0.86 3.16 3.26
N VAL A 105 -1.99 3.45 2.60
CA VAL A 105 -2.53 4.80 2.45
C VAL A 105 -4.01 4.82 2.82
N TYR A 106 -4.37 5.67 3.78
CA TYR A 106 -5.73 5.75 4.31
C TYR A 106 -6.66 6.59 3.44
N SER A 107 -7.64 5.97 2.76
CA SER A 107 -8.66 6.66 1.94
C SER A 107 -9.48 7.71 2.68
N THR A 108 -9.69 7.51 3.98
CA THR A 108 -10.53 8.36 4.81
C THR A 108 -9.79 8.79 6.07
N ARG A 109 -10.18 9.94 6.60
CA ARG A 109 -9.68 10.41 7.89
C ARG A 109 -10.38 9.65 9.02
N ARG A 110 -9.67 9.45 10.12
CA ARG A 110 -10.26 8.87 11.34
C ARG A 110 -11.35 9.81 11.87
N VAL A 111 -12.55 9.28 12.03
CA VAL A 111 -13.65 10.03 12.65
C VAL A 111 -13.41 10.08 14.15
N GLN A 112 -13.47 11.27 14.73
CA GLN A 112 -13.51 11.50 16.17
C GLN A 112 -14.88 12.08 16.48
N HIS A 113 -15.71 11.32 17.20
CA HIS A 113 -17.01 11.80 17.63
C HIS A 113 -16.85 12.80 18.76
N SER A 114 -17.50 13.95 18.63
CA SER A 114 -17.66 14.91 19.72
C SER A 114 -18.80 14.50 20.66
N ALA A 115 -19.00 15.27 21.73
CA ALA A 115 -20.14 15.09 22.62
C ALA A 115 -21.48 15.14 21.85
N PRO A 116 -22.49 14.37 22.28
CA PRO A 116 -23.81 14.38 21.65
C PRO A 116 -24.45 15.77 21.78
N GLY A 117 -24.99 16.27 20.67
CA GLY A 117 -25.71 17.55 20.65
C GLY A 117 -27.08 17.46 21.34
N ILE A 118 -27.65 18.61 21.68
CA ILE A 118 -29.05 18.72 22.16
C ILE A 118 -29.96 18.18 21.04
N LYS A 119 -30.93 17.34 21.40
CA LYS A 119 -31.82 16.54 20.52
C LYS A 119 -31.24 15.21 19.98
N ALA A 120 -29.99 14.86 20.33
CA ALA A 120 -29.44 13.54 19.98
C ALA A 120 -30.13 12.39 20.74
N THR A 121 -30.67 12.66 21.94
CA THR A 121 -31.38 11.69 22.78
C THR A 121 -32.86 12.05 22.91
N ARG A 122 -33.75 11.06 23.10
CA ARG A 122 -35.21 11.32 23.27
C ARG A 122 -35.50 12.30 24.42
N GLY A 123 -34.72 12.25 25.50
CA GLY A 123 -34.87 13.15 26.65
C GLY A 123 -34.50 14.62 26.38
N SER A 124 -33.61 14.88 25.42
CA SER A 124 -33.21 16.24 25.04
C SER A 124 -33.93 16.76 23.79
N LYS A 125 -34.89 16.00 23.26
CA LYS A 125 -35.58 16.29 21.99
C LYS A 125 -36.42 17.57 22.02
N PHE A 126 -37.03 17.87 23.16
CA PHE A 126 -37.94 19.02 23.33
C PHE A 126 -37.23 20.28 23.86
N LEU A 127 -35.96 20.17 24.23
CA LEU A 127 -35.18 21.32 24.66
C LEU A 127 -34.83 22.17 23.42
N SER A 128 -35.22 23.45 23.45
CA SER A 128 -34.82 24.40 22.42
C SER A 128 -33.36 24.78 22.61
N GLN A 129 -32.60 24.81 21.51
CA GLN A 129 -31.31 25.51 21.53
C GLN A 129 -31.62 27.00 21.59
N LYS A 130 -30.97 27.72 22.51
CA LYS A 130 -30.99 29.19 22.53
C LYS A 130 -30.28 29.73 21.29
#